data_AF-A0A3G9H586-F1
#
_entry.id   AF-A0A3G9H586-F1
#
_cell.length_a   1.000
_cell.length_b   1.000
_cell.length_c   1.000
_cell.angle_alpha   90.00
_cell.angle_beta   90.00
_cell.angle_gamma   90.00
#
_symmetry.space_group_name_H-M   'P 1'
#
loop_
_entity.id
_entity.type
_entity.pdbx_description
1 polymer ?
#
loop_
_entity_poly.entity_id
_entity_poly.type
_entity_poly.pdbx_seq_one_letter_code
_entity_poly.pdbx_strand_id
1 'polypeptide(L)' 'MHGRMIDIVSATPDTIDSLMKLDLAPEVDVEVRSMGNKG' A
#
# COMPACT_ATOMS: atom_id res chain seq x y z
N MET A 1 17.46 -0.62 8.06
CA MET A 1 16.06 -0.47 7.62
C MET A 1 15.93 -1.03 6.22
N HIS A 2 14.99 -1.95 5.99
CA HIS A 2 14.68 -2.47 4.66
C HIS A 2 13.25 -2.03 4.33
N GLY A 3 13.05 -1.50 3.12
CA GLY A 3 11.74 -1.11 2.63
C GLY A 3 11.56 -1.64 1.21
N ARG A 4 10.32 -2.00 0.87
CA ARG A 4 9.95 -2.36 -0.50
C ARG A 4 8.78 -1.47 -0.91
N MET A 5 8.96 -0.75 -2.01
CA MET A 5 7.87 -0.05 -2.65
C MET A 5 7.15 -1.03 -3.57
N ILE A 6 5.83 -1.12 -3.41
CA ILE A 6 4.97 -1.95 -4.26
C ILE A 6 4.05 -0.98 -5.00
N ASP A 7 4.06 -1.06 -6.33
CA ASP A 7 3.16 -0.28 -7.17
C ASP A 7 1.90 -1.10 -7.48
N ILE A 8 0.74 -0.46 -7.37
CA ILE A 8 -0.57 -1.07 -7.61
C ILE A 8 -1.17 -0.41 -8.85
N VAL A 9 -1.00 -1.08 -10.00
CA VAL A 9 -1.34 -0.55 -11.33
C VAL A 9 -2.83 -0.22 -11.49
N SER A 10 -3.73 -0.94 -10.82
CA SER A 10 -5.18 -0.75 -10.92
C SER A 10 -5.85 -0.91 -9.55
N ALA A 11 -5.57 0.03 -8.64
CA ALA A 11 -6.20 0.04 -7.32
C ALA A 11 -7.70 0.34 -7.43
N THR A 12 -8.53 -0.49 -6.80
CA THR A 12 -9.95 -0.22 -6.55
C THR A 12 -10.16 0.22 -5.11
N PRO A 13 -11.32 0.85 -4.76
CA PRO A 13 -11.65 1.14 -3.37
C PRO A 13 -11.55 -0.11 -2.46
N ASP A 14 -12.04 -1.26 -2.94
CA ASP A 14 -11.97 -2.53 -2.21
C ASP A 14 -10.54 -3.01 -1.96
N THR A 15 -9.60 -2.68 -2.86
CA THR A 15 -8.17 -3.01 -2.68
C THR A 15 -7.59 -2.20 -1.53
N ILE A 16 -7.93 -0.91 -1.43
CA ILE A 16 -7.49 -0.04 -0.33
C ILE A 16 -8.05 -0.53 1.00
N ASP A 17 -9.35 -0.83 1.04
CA ASP A 17 -10.00 -1.36 2.23
C ASP A 17 -9.38 -2.69 2.71
N SER A 18 -8.97 -3.53 1.77
CA SER A 18 -8.32 -4.82 2.08
C SER A 18 -6.90 -4.63 2.61
N LEU A 19 -6.14 -3.66 2.08
CA LEU A 19 -4.79 -3.32 2.57
C LEU A 19 -4.82 -2.79 4.01
N MET A 20 -5.82 -1.98 4.36
CA MET A 20 -5.98 -1.42 5.71
C MET A 20 -6.37 -2.47 6.77
N LYS A 21 -6.81 -3.66 6.33
CA LYS A 21 -7.23 -4.77 7.20
C LYS A 21 -6.16 -5.85 7.35
N LEU A 22 -4.99 -5.67 6.75
CA LEU A 22 -3.89 -6.61 6.89
C LEU A 22 -3.37 -6.61 8.32
N ASP A 23 -3.29 -7.81 8.91
CA ASP A 23 -2.61 -8.01 10.18
C ASP A 23 -1.11 -8.13 9.91
N LEU A 24 -0.35 -7.15 10.38
CA LEU A 24 1.09 -7.04 10.16
C LEU A 24 1.83 -7.26 11.47
N ALA A 25 3.03 -7.82 11.37
CA ALA A 25 3.89 -7.98 12.54
C ALA A 25 4.21 -6.59 13.15
N PRO A 26 4.38 -6.48 14.48
CA PRO A 26 4.57 -5.19 15.17
C PRO A 26 5.75 -4.35 14.67
N GLU A 27 6.76 -4.99 14.08
CA GLU A 27 7.94 -4.34 13.50
C GLU A 27 7.76 -3.83 12.06
N VAL A 28 6.61 -4.11 11.44
CA VAL A 28 6.32 -3.75 10.04
C VAL A 28 5.40 -2.54 9.99
N ASP A 29 5.89 -1.49 9.33
CA ASP A 29 5.13 -0.27 9.05
C ASP A 29 4.76 -0.19 7.56
N VAL A 30 3.55 0.25 7.25
CA VAL A 30 3.02 0.35 5.89
C VAL A 30 2.37 1.71 5.68
N GLU A 31 2.78 2.36 4.60
CA GLU A 31 2.21 3.64 4.17
C GLU A 31 1.59 3.49 2.78
N VAL A 32 0.33 3.92 2.64
CA VAL A 32 -0.38 3.94 1.36
C VAL A 32 -0.31 5.35 0.80
N ARG A 33 0.25 5.49 -0.42
CA ARG A 33 0.39 6.77 -1.12
C ARG A 33 -0.30 6.72 -2.47
N SER A 34 -1.05 7.77 -2.81
CA SER A 34 -1.54 7.95 -4.17
C SER A 34 -0.38 8.37 -5.07
N MET A 35 0.02 7.47 -5.96
CA MET A 35 0.99 7.76 -7.00
C MET A 35 0.22 8.27 -8.21
N GLY A 36 -0.01 9.58 -8.28
CA GLY A 36 -0.66 10.19 -9.43
C GLY A 36 0.15 9.91 -10.70
N ASN A 37 -0.51 9.46 -11.77
CA ASN A 37 0.09 9.39 -13.10
C ASN A 37 0.47 10.82 -13.54
N LYS A 38 1.76 11.18 -13.41
CA LYS A 38 2.30 12.34 -14.10
C LYS A 38 2.51 11.97 -15.57
N GLY A 39 1.48 12.20 -16.39
CA GLY A 39 1.58 12.26 -17.86
C GLY A 39 1.52 10.92 -18.57
#